data_AF-A0A376KQ11-F1
#
_entry.id   AF-A0A376KQ11-F1
#
_cell.length_a   1.000
_cell.length_b   1.000
_cell.length_c   1.000
_cell.angle_alpha   90.00
_cell.angle_beta   90.00
_cell.angle_gamma   90.00
#
_symmetry.space_group_name_H-M   'P 1'
#
loop_
_entity.id
_entity.type
_entity.pdbx_description
1 polymer ?
#
loop_
_entity_poly.entity_id
_entity_poly.type
_entity_poly.pdbx_seq_one_letter_code
_entity_poly.pdbx_strand_id
1 'polypeptide(L)'
;MRQTGMWHIRANTGDNQYRMWDFHVEDFMPERMALNLTGEKTPLTPKDEVKFSVVGYYLYGAPANGNTLQGQLFLRPLREAVSALPGFEFGDIAAENLSRTLDEVQLTLDE
;
A
#
# COMPACT_ATOMS: atom_id res chain seq x y z
N MET A 1 16.61 15.88 -20.41
CA MET A 1 15.97 15.29 -19.21
C MET A 1 17.00 14.41 -18.53
N ARG A 2 17.18 14.49 -17.21
CA ARG A 2 18.09 13.58 -16.49
C ARG A 2 17.44 12.19 -16.43
N GLN A 3 18.25 11.14 -16.33
CA GLN A 3 17.76 9.77 -16.24
C GLN A 3 17.07 9.55 -14.88
N THR A 4 15.81 9.14 -14.89
CA THR A 4 15.05 8.77 -13.69
C THR A 4 15.38 7.34 -13.24
N GLY A 5 15.02 6.98 -12.01
CA GLY A 5 15.15 5.64 -11.45
C GLY A 5 15.90 5.60 -10.12
N MET A 6 16.34 4.41 -9.74
CA MET A 6 17.17 4.18 -8.55
C MET A 6 18.62 4.56 -8.82
N TRP A 7 19.10 5.60 -8.15
CA TRP A 7 20.50 6.03 -8.17
C TRP A 7 21.18 5.61 -6.87
N HIS A 8 22.51 5.54 -6.89
CA HIS A 8 23.30 5.26 -5.69
C HIS A 8 24.55 6.14 -5.63
N ILE A 9 24.87 6.62 -4.43
CA ILE A 9 26.18 7.19 -4.12
C ILE A 9 27.04 6.06 -3.55
N ARG A 10 28.22 5.86 -4.13
CA ARG A 10 29.23 4.94 -3.59
C ARG A 10 30.34 5.72 -2.88
N ALA A 11 30.65 5.34 -1.65
CA ALA A 11 31.76 5.91 -0.88
C ALA A 11 32.72 4.78 -0.46
N ASN A 12 34.02 5.06 -0.46
CA ASN A 12 35.06 4.15 0.01
C ASN A 12 35.88 4.87 1.06
N THR A 13 36.09 4.24 2.22
CA THR A 13 36.78 4.86 3.37
C THR A 13 38.28 4.58 3.40
N GLY A 14 38.82 3.97 2.33
CA GLY A 14 40.20 3.49 2.24
C GLY A 14 40.32 1.97 2.47
N ASP A 15 39.21 1.29 2.76
CA ASP A 15 39.11 -0.16 3.00
C ASP A 15 38.84 -0.98 1.73
N ASN A 16 38.69 -0.33 0.58
CA ASN A 16 38.32 -0.96 -0.69
C ASN A 16 36.96 -1.70 -0.64
N GLN A 17 36.10 -1.34 0.31
CA GLN A 17 34.72 -1.79 0.40
C GLN A 17 33.79 -0.59 0.23
N TYR A 18 32.94 -0.61 -0.80
CA TYR A 18 32.01 0.47 -1.02
C TYR A 18 30.85 0.45 -0.03
N ARG A 19 30.47 1.63 0.46
CA ARG A 19 29.19 1.89 1.11
C ARG A 19 28.27 2.53 0.08
N MET A 20 27.08 1.97 -0.07
CA MET A 20 26.08 2.42 -1.03
C MET A 20 25.02 3.21 -0.28
N TRP A 21 24.62 4.35 -0.85
CA TRP A 21 23.46 5.10 -0.41
C TRP A 21 22.51 5.28 -1.59
N ASP A 22 21.42 4.54 -1.55
CA ASP A 22 20.43 4.50 -2.61
C ASP A 22 19.43 5.66 -2.46
N PHE A 23 19.11 6.32 -3.57
CA PHE A 23 18.11 7.37 -3.62
C PHE A 23 17.38 7.36 -4.95
N HIS A 24 16.09 7.68 -4.90
CA HIS A 24 15.26 7.77 -6.10
C HIS A 24 15.46 9.13 -6.77
N VAL A 25 15.59 9.12 -8.09
CA VAL A 25 15.53 10.32 -8.93
C VAL A 25 14.29 10.18 -9.80
N GLU A 26 13.24 10.91 -9.44
CA GLU A 26 11.97 10.87 -10.15
C GLU A 26 11.49 12.30 -10.42
N ASP A 27 10.72 12.48 -11.48
CA ASP A 27 9.97 13.70 -11.72
C ASP A 27 8.70 13.69 -10.84
N PHE A 28 8.89 13.95 -9.54
CA PHE A 28 7.87 13.83 -8.51
C PHE A 28 7.13 15.15 -8.26
N MET A 29 5.80 15.07 -8.13
CA MET A 29 4.98 16.15 -7.56
C MET A 29 4.73 15.87 -6.08
N PRO A 30 5.17 16.75 -5.16
CA PRO A 30 4.93 16.56 -3.73
C PRO A 30 3.45 16.36 -3.39
N GLU A 31 3.18 15.35 -2.58
CA GLU A 31 1.85 15.15 -1.99
C GLU A 31 1.45 16.36 -1.14
N ARG A 32 0.17 16.73 -1.20
CA ARG A 32 -0.40 17.88 -0.47
C ARG A 32 -1.44 17.46 0.55
N MET A 33 -1.74 16.17 0.61
CA MET A 33 -2.74 15.55 1.47
C MET A 33 -2.18 14.26 2.06
N ALA A 34 -2.65 13.89 3.24
CA ALA A 34 -2.51 12.57 3.81
C ALA A 34 -3.82 11.80 3.67
N LEU A 35 -3.71 10.48 3.43
CA LEU A 35 -4.83 9.55 3.36
C LEU A 35 -4.50 8.32 4.21
N ASN A 36 -5.36 8.00 5.17
CA ASN A 36 -5.24 6.81 6.01
C ASN A 36 -6.39 5.85 5.71
N LEU A 37 -6.05 4.59 5.42
CA LEU A 37 -6.99 3.49 5.21
C LEU A 37 -6.73 2.44 6.30
N THR A 38 -7.69 2.23 7.19
CA THR A 38 -7.55 1.31 8.32
C THR A 38 -8.59 0.19 8.24
N GLY A 39 -8.15 -1.06 8.35
CA GLY A 39 -9.02 -2.24 8.48
C GLY A 39 -8.87 -2.92 9.84
N GLU A 40 -9.53 -4.06 10.00
CA GLU A 40 -9.45 -4.87 11.21
C GLU A 40 -8.11 -5.63 11.29
N LYS A 41 -7.50 -5.67 12.48
CA LYS A 41 -6.24 -6.40 12.71
C LYS A 41 -6.46 -7.91 12.78
N THR A 42 -7.59 -8.32 13.34
CA THR A 42 -7.97 -9.73 13.44
C THR A 42 -8.59 -10.18 12.13
N PRO A 43 -8.19 -11.35 11.58
CA PRO A 43 -8.84 -11.91 10.41
C PRO A 43 -10.35 -12.05 10.61
N LEU A 44 -11.09 -11.66 9.58
CA LEU A 44 -12.55 -11.77 9.53
C LEU A 44 -12.96 -13.21 9.20
N THR A 45 -14.13 -13.62 9.69
CA THR A 45 -14.76 -14.86 9.22
C THR A 45 -15.34 -14.65 7.82
N PRO A 46 -15.57 -15.73 7.04
CA PRO A 46 -16.13 -15.59 5.68
C PRO A 46 -17.53 -14.96 5.60
N LYS A 47 -18.23 -14.83 6.74
CA LYS A 47 -19.58 -14.24 6.81
C LYS A 47 -19.55 -12.76 7.21
N ASP A 48 -18.42 -12.28 7.71
CA ASP A 48 -18.30 -10.91 8.19
C ASP A 48 -18.21 -9.94 7.01
N GLU A 49 -18.80 -8.76 7.20
CA GLU A 49 -18.72 -7.68 6.23
C GLU A 49 -17.34 -7.01 6.29
N VAL A 50 -16.69 -6.83 5.12
CA VAL A 50 -15.39 -6.17 5.03
C VAL A 50 -15.58 -4.66 5.11
N LYS A 51 -14.93 -4.03 6.10
CA LYS A 51 -15.00 -2.58 6.33
C LYS A 51 -13.61 -1.96 6.39
N PHE A 52 -13.52 -0.74 5.85
CA PHE A 52 -12.33 0.09 5.95
C PHE A 52 -12.74 1.48 6.42
N SER A 53 -12.03 2.01 7.41
CA SER A 53 -12.13 3.42 7.81
C SER A 53 -11.22 4.24 6.92
N VAL A 54 -11.74 5.35 6.39
CA VAL A 54 -11.01 6.30 5.55
C VAL A 54 -10.90 7.63 6.27
N VAL A 55 -9.69 8.18 6.38
CA VAL A 55 -9.47 9.53 6.94
C VAL A 55 -8.52 10.28 6.01
N GLY A 56 -8.96 11.43 5.51
CA GLY A 56 -8.17 12.30 4.64
C GLY A 56 -8.06 13.71 5.20
N TYR A 57 -6.88 14.31 5.09
CA TYR A 57 -6.65 15.72 5.47
C TYR A 57 -5.52 16.34 4.65
N TYR A 58 -5.57 17.65 4.45
CA TYR A 58 -4.50 18.40 3.83
C TYR A 58 -3.32 18.55 4.78
N LEU A 59 -2.09 18.53 4.24
CA LEU A 59 -0.87 18.62 5.07
C LEU A 59 -0.68 19.96 5.79
N TYR A 60 -1.49 20.98 5.44
CA TYR A 60 -1.56 22.25 6.18
C TYR A 60 -2.59 22.24 7.32
N GLY A 61 -3.30 21.12 7.56
CA GLY A 61 -4.13 20.88 8.74
C GLY A 61 -5.64 20.94 8.55
N ALA A 62 -6.16 21.14 7.33
CA ALA A 62 -7.61 21.12 7.08
C ALA A 62 -8.13 19.70 6.75
N PRO A 63 -9.37 19.35 7.13
CA PRO A 63 -9.98 18.08 6.69
C PRO A 63 -10.16 18.04 5.17
N ALA A 64 -10.19 16.84 4.59
CA ALA A 64 -10.44 16.63 3.17
C ALA A 64 -11.94 16.59 2.82
N ASN A 65 -12.76 17.38 3.52
CA ASN A 65 -14.20 17.41 3.35
C ASN A 65 -14.58 17.81 1.91
N GLY A 66 -15.48 17.07 1.29
CA GLY A 66 -15.92 17.26 -0.09
C GLY A 66 -14.97 16.68 -1.14
N ASN A 67 -13.81 16.16 -0.74
CA ASN A 67 -12.89 15.51 -1.68
C ASN A 67 -13.45 14.17 -2.15
N THR A 68 -13.23 13.85 -3.43
CA THR A 68 -13.58 12.53 -3.98
C THR A 68 -12.51 11.51 -3.63
N LEU A 69 -12.92 10.38 -3.06
CA LEU A 69 -12.12 9.18 -2.95
C LEU A 69 -12.53 8.21 -4.06
N GLN A 70 -11.55 7.76 -4.84
CA GLN A 70 -11.72 6.71 -5.85
C GLN A 70 -10.79 5.54 -5.54
N GLY A 71 -11.27 4.31 -5.71
CA GLY A 71 -10.48 3.12 -5.42
C GLY A 71 -11.07 1.86 -6.04
N GLN A 72 -10.36 0.75 -5.87
CA GLN A 72 -10.77 -0.56 -6.38
C GLN A 72 -10.62 -1.59 -5.26
N LEU A 73 -11.59 -2.50 -5.15
CA LEU A 73 -11.55 -3.60 -4.21
C LEU A 73 -11.16 -4.89 -4.91
N PHE A 74 -10.22 -5.63 -4.33
CA PHE A 74 -9.72 -6.89 -4.86
C PHE A 74 -9.84 -8.00 -3.82
N LEU A 75 -10.23 -9.18 -4.28
CA LEU A 75 -10.10 -10.42 -3.53
C LEU A 75 -8.84 -11.15 -4.01
N ARG A 76 -7.98 -11.56 -3.09
CA ARG A 76 -6.78 -12.36 -3.36
C ARG A 76 -6.61 -13.45 -2.29
N PRO A 77 -6.05 -14.63 -2.63
CA PRO A 77 -5.75 -15.65 -1.64
C PRO A 77 -4.64 -15.18 -0.69
N LEU A 78 -4.83 -15.36 0.61
CA LEU A 78 -3.81 -15.13 1.62
C LEU A 78 -2.99 -16.41 1.85
N ARG A 79 -2.07 -16.71 0.94
CA ARG A 79 -1.26 -17.94 0.97
C ARG A 79 -0.30 -17.96 2.16
N GLU A 80 0.39 -16.85 2.42
CA GLU A 80 1.30 -16.69 3.55
C GLU A 80 0.57 -16.07 4.75
N ALA A 81 -0.49 -16.73 5.23
CA ALA A 81 -1.38 -16.18 6.26
C ALA A 81 -0.71 -16.01 7.65
N VAL A 82 0.39 -16.72 7.90
CA VAL A 82 1.07 -16.73 9.20
C VAL A 82 2.52 -16.30 9.01
N SER A 83 2.83 -15.03 9.28
CA SER A 83 4.18 -14.47 9.15
C SER A 83 5.23 -15.15 10.03
N ALA A 84 4.80 -15.76 11.15
CA ALA A 84 5.67 -16.53 12.03
C ALA A 84 6.15 -17.87 11.43
N LEU A 85 5.60 -18.30 10.30
CA LEU A 85 5.93 -19.54 9.61
C LEU A 85 6.35 -19.27 8.15
N PRO A 86 7.54 -18.69 7.90
CA PRO A 86 8.01 -18.41 6.54
C PRO A 86 8.09 -19.69 5.70
N GLY A 87 7.60 -19.62 4.46
CA GLY A 87 7.59 -20.74 3.51
C GLY A 87 6.41 -21.71 3.64
N PHE A 88 5.50 -21.52 4.59
CA PHE A 88 4.26 -22.28 4.67
C PHE A 88 3.13 -21.60 3.88
N GLU A 89 2.39 -22.39 3.10
CA GLU A 89 1.22 -21.94 2.36
C GLU A 89 -0.08 -22.48 2.96
N PHE A 90 -1.11 -21.63 2.95
CA PHE A 90 -2.45 -21.91 3.47
C PHE A 90 -3.51 -21.74 2.37
N GLY A 91 -4.57 -22.55 2.44
CA GLY A 91 -5.69 -22.56 1.49
C GLY A 91 -5.53 -23.54 0.33
N ASP A 92 -6.63 -23.81 -0.38
CA ASP A 92 -6.65 -24.75 -1.49
C ASP A 92 -6.09 -24.12 -2.78
N ILE A 93 -5.16 -24.79 -3.44
CA ILE A 93 -4.57 -24.34 -4.71
C ILE A 93 -5.46 -24.62 -5.92
N ALA A 94 -6.32 -25.64 -5.84
CA ALA A 94 -7.27 -25.99 -6.89
C ALA A 94 -8.55 -25.14 -6.83
N ALA A 95 -8.76 -24.39 -5.75
CA ALA A 95 -9.93 -23.54 -5.60
C ALA A 95 -9.94 -22.39 -6.62
N GLU A 96 -11.01 -22.33 -7.39
CA GLU A 96 -11.22 -21.31 -8.41
C GLU A 96 -11.85 -20.03 -7.84
N ASN A 97 -11.80 -18.95 -8.62
CA ASN A 97 -12.43 -17.66 -8.29
C ASN A 97 -11.91 -16.95 -7.01
N LEU A 98 -10.72 -17.34 -6.54
CA LEU A 98 -10.07 -16.71 -5.37
C LEU A 98 -9.32 -15.40 -5.69
N SER A 99 -9.21 -15.05 -6.97
CA SER A 99 -8.59 -13.80 -7.46
C SER A 99 -9.54 -13.06 -8.37
N ARG A 100 -10.15 -11.98 -7.89
CA ARG A 100 -11.09 -11.17 -8.69
C ARG A 100 -11.12 -9.71 -8.26
N THR A 101 -11.63 -8.86 -9.14
CA THR A 101 -12.06 -7.50 -8.79
C THR A 101 -13.47 -7.57 -8.21
N LEU A 102 -13.70 -6.87 -7.11
CA LEU A 102 -14.99 -6.87 -6.42
C LEU A 102 -15.84 -5.69 -6.87
N ASP A 103 -15.34 -4.47 -6.67
CA ASP A 103 -16.10 -3.25 -7.00
C ASP A 103 -15.16 -2.05 -7.20
N GLU A 104 -15.70 -1.01 -7.84
CA GLU A 104 -15.11 0.32 -7.90
C GLU A 104 -15.71 1.19 -6.80
N VAL A 105 -14.85 1.77 -5.97
CA VAL A 105 -15.26 2.66 -4.88
C VAL A 105 -15.20 4.08 -5.40
N GLN A 106 -16.33 4.79 -5.32
CA GLN A 106 -16.38 6.23 -5.52
C GLN A 106 -17.25 6.85 -4.42
N LEU A 107 -16.63 7.63 -3.54
CA LEU A 107 -17.34 8.33 -2.45
C LEU A 107 -16.80 9.74 -2.26
N THR A 108 -17.58 10.56 -1.58
CA THR A 108 -17.18 11.90 -1.15
C THR A 108 -16.86 11.84 0.34
N LEU A 109 -15.67 12.32 0.72
CA LEU A 109 -15.26 12.39 2.12
C LEU A 109 -16.07 13.48 2.85
N ASP A 110 -16.51 13.15 4.06
CA ASP A 110 -17.07 14.09 5.03
C ASP A 110 -15.97 14.69 5.94
N GLU A 111 -16.37 15.40 7.01
CA GLU A 111 -15.45 15.98 7.99
C GLU A 111 -14.70 14.93 8.83
#